data_AF-A0A093VFS0-F1
#
_entry.id   AF-A0A093VFS0-F1
#
_cell.length_a   1.000
_cell.length_b   1.000
_cell.length_c   1.000
_cell.angle_alpha   90.00
_cell.angle_beta   90.00
_cell.angle_gamma   90.00
#
_symmetry.space_group_name_H-M   'P 1'
#
loop_
_entity.id
_entity.type
_entity.pdbx_description
1 polymer ?
#
loop_
_entity_poly.entity_id
_entity_poly.type
_entity_poly.pdbx_seq_one_letter_code
_entity_poly.pdbx_strand_id
1 'polypeptide(L)'
;MIQSAGPGGWVLPKGGWELDEPTAQQAAQREAWEEAGVICTVQRDLGVIPDMRPATLLTTSAPKASYQFFEAIVSREEAQWPEMHKRKRQWVTYAQAASALVNRPELLEALNRSSLRR
;
A
#
# COMPACT_ATOMS: atom_id res chain seq x y z
N MET A 1 5.21 6.03 -0.76
CA MET A 1 5.69 4.69 -1.13
C MET A 1 6.49 4.11 0.02
N ILE A 2 6.56 2.79 0.11
CA ILE A 2 7.44 2.06 1.03
C ILE A 2 8.28 1.01 0.29
N GLN A 3 9.44 0.68 0.83
CA GLN A 3 10.25 -0.42 0.31
C GLN A 3 9.51 -1.76 0.49
N SER A 4 9.54 -2.63 -0.53
CA SER A 4 8.95 -3.97 -0.43
C SER A 4 9.73 -4.87 0.53
N ALA A 5 9.06 -5.78 1.22
CA ALA A 5 9.72 -6.81 2.04
C ALA A 5 10.54 -7.82 1.19
N GLY A 6 10.16 -8.03 -0.08
CA GLY A 6 10.91 -8.84 -1.05
C GLY A 6 11.94 -8.03 -1.86
N PRO A 7 12.61 -8.65 -2.84
CA PRO A 7 13.69 -8.01 -3.60
C PRO A 7 13.30 -6.67 -4.25
N GLY A 8 13.97 -5.60 -3.81
CA GLY A 8 14.36 -4.42 -4.60
C GLY A 8 13.29 -3.42 -5.06
N GLY A 9 12.02 -3.58 -4.70
CA GLY A 9 10.93 -2.74 -5.21
C GLY A 9 10.41 -1.69 -4.23
N TRP A 10 9.61 -0.77 -4.77
CA TRP A 10 8.74 0.11 -4.00
C TRP A 10 7.29 -0.32 -4.18
N VAL A 11 6.49 -0.22 -3.13
CA VAL A 11 5.06 -0.55 -3.12
C VAL A 11 4.26 0.51 -2.37
N LEU A 12 2.93 0.43 -2.48
CA LEU A 12 2.00 1.13 -1.60
C LEU A 12 1.90 0.38 -0.27
N PRO A 13 1.68 1.07 0.87
CA PRO A 13 1.40 0.40 2.14
C PRO A 13 0.15 -0.48 2.04
N LYS A 14 0.24 -1.70 2.54
CA LYS A 14 -0.84 -2.69 2.54
C LYS A 14 -0.46 -3.96 3.31
N GLY A 15 -1.40 -4.47 4.08
CA GLY A 15 -1.33 -5.78 4.71
C GLY A 15 -2.70 -6.39 4.94
N GLY A 16 -2.81 -7.25 5.94
CA GLY A 16 -4.01 -8.06 6.19
C GLY A 16 -5.15 -7.23 6.77
N TRP A 17 -6.38 -7.61 6.46
CA TRP A 17 -7.55 -7.16 7.22
C TRP A 17 -7.79 -8.17 8.36
N GLU A 18 -7.57 -7.72 9.59
CA GLU A 18 -7.67 -8.52 10.82
C GLU A 18 -9.11 -8.55 11.37
N LEU A 19 -9.42 -9.57 12.19
CA LEU A 19 -10.78 -9.83 12.67
C LEU A 19 -11.29 -8.80 13.69
N ASP A 20 -10.37 -8.09 14.35
CA ASP A 20 -10.65 -7.02 15.30
C ASP A 20 -10.85 -5.66 14.63
N GLU A 21 -10.75 -5.60 13.30
CA GLU A 21 -10.93 -4.38 12.51
C GLU A 21 -12.35 -4.35 11.90
N PRO A 22 -13.21 -3.40 12.30
CA PRO A 22 -14.58 -3.30 11.79
C PRO A 22 -14.67 -3.08 10.28
N THR A 23 -13.65 -2.47 9.67
CA THR A 23 -13.63 -2.07 8.26
C THR A 23 -12.25 -2.21 7.63
N ALA A 24 -12.20 -2.51 6.34
CA ALA A 24 -10.95 -2.49 5.56
C ALA A 24 -10.26 -1.11 5.55
N GLN A 25 -11.01 -0.02 5.79
CA GLN A 25 -10.45 1.32 5.94
C GLN A 25 -9.54 1.43 7.16
N GLN A 26 -9.97 0.85 8.30
CA GLN A 26 -9.17 0.83 9.52
C GLN A 26 -7.91 -0.01 9.32
N ALA A 27 -8.01 -1.15 8.63
CA ALA A 27 -6.86 -1.95 8.22
C ALA A 27 -5.86 -1.13 7.41
N ALA A 28 -6.32 -0.41 6.37
CA ALA A 28 -5.45 0.43 5.56
C ALA A 28 -4.78 1.57 6.35
N GLN A 29 -5.47 2.15 7.34
CA GLN A 29 -4.90 3.17 8.22
C GLN A 29 -3.86 2.59 9.18
N ARG A 30 -4.11 1.39 9.76
CA ARG A 30 -3.13 0.68 10.59
C ARG A 30 -1.89 0.34 9.78
N GLU A 31 -2.04 -0.21 8.59
CA GLU A 31 -0.91 -0.57 7.72
C GLU A 31 -0.10 0.66 7.27
N ALA A 32 -0.76 1.78 6.99
CA ALA A 32 -0.06 3.05 6.74
C ALA A 32 0.77 3.51 7.94
N TRP A 33 0.25 3.31 9.16
CA TRP A 33 0.99 3.57 10.40
C TRP A 33 2.16 2.60 10.59
N GLU A 34 1.91 1.30 10.51
CA GLU A 34 2.89 0.26 10.79
C GLU A 34 4.02 0.22 9.78
N GLU A 35 3.72 0.28 8.49
CA GLU A 35 4.72 0.15 7.43
C GLU A 35 5.41 1.48 7.09
N ALA A 36 4.72 2.61 7.26
CA ALA A 36 5.21 3.91 6.81
C ALA A 36 5.30 4.97 7.91
N GLY A 37 4.77 4.76 9.11
CA GLY A 37 4.70 5.81 10.13
C GLY A 37 3.79 6.97 9.73
N VAL A 38 2.80 6.71 8.88
CA VAL A 38 1.88 7.72 8.34
C VAL A 38 0.55 7.63 9.08
N ILE A 39 0.11 8.76 9.60
CA ILE A 39 -1.24 8.91 10.15
C ILE A 39 -2.07 9.67 9.14
N CYS A 40 -3.17 9.07 8.72
CA CYS A 40 -3.98 9.58 7.61
C CYS A 40 -5.47 9.40 7.85
N THR A 41 -6.26 10.14 7.08
CA THR A 41 -7.71 10.00 7.02
C THR A 41 -8.11 9.58 5.61
N VAL A 42 -8.77 8.42 5.50
CA VAL A 42 -9.31 7.92 4.24
C VAL A 42 -10.35 8.89 3.69
N GLN A 43 -10.24 9.22 2.41
CA GLN A 43 -11.17 10.09 1.69
C GLN A 43 -12.02 9.33 0.68
N ARG A 44 -11.45 8.33 0.02
CA ARG A 44 -12.11 7.58 -1.04
C ARG A 44 -11.73 6.12 -1.01
N ASP A 45 -12.71 5.28 -1.29
CA ASP A 45 -12.51 3.88 -1.65
C ASP A 45 -12.20 3.78 -3.15
N LEU A 46 -11.06 3.17 -3.49
CA LEU A 46 -10.62 2.94 -4.87
C LEU A 46 -11.11 1.57 -5.40
N GLY A 47 -11.85 0.85 -4.56
CA GLY A 47 -12.44 -0.44 -4.82
C GLY A 47 -11.48 -1.60 -4.62
N VAL A 48 -12.03 -2.79 -4.86
CA VAL A 48 -11.28 -4.04 -4.84
C VAL A 48 -10.57 -4.24 -6.18
N ILE A 49 -9.30 -4.58 -6.12
CA ILE A 49 -8.44 -4.92 -7.24
C ILE A 49 -7.91 -6.34 -6.99
N PRO A 50 -8.09 -7.29 -7.94
CA PRO A 50 -7.58 -8.64 -7.77
C PRO A 50 -6.06 -8.65 -7.80
N ASP A 51 -5.45 -9.60 -7.11
CA ASP A 51 -4.02 -9.86 -7.24
C ASP A 51 -3.68 -10.31 -8.66
N MET A 52 -2.80 -9.53 -9.30
CA MET A 52 -2.34 -9.72 -10.68
C MET A 52 -0.92 -10.28 -10.74
N ARG A 53 -0.34 -10.70 -9.61
CA ARG A 53 0.97 -11.36 -9.59
C ARG A 53 0.93 -12.66 -10.40
N PRO A 54 1.99 -12.97 -11.17
CA PRO A 54 2.15 -14.29 -11.78
C PRO A 54 2.04 -15.40 -10.73
N ALA A 55 1.48 -16.56 -11.12
CA ALA A 55 1.31 -17.70 -10.22
C ALA A 55 2.64 -18.18 -9.59
N THR A 56 3.76 -17.96 -10.29
CA THR A 56 5.13 -18.27 -9.81
C THR A 56 5.58 -17.41 -8.62
N LEU A 57 4.92 -16.28 -8.35
CA LEU A 57 5.20 -15.40 -7.20
C LEU A 57 4.23 -15.61 -6.02
N LEU A 58 3.29 -16.55 -6.15
CA LEU A 58 2.37 -16.92 -5.08
C LEU A 58 3.00 -18.03 -4.24
N THR A 59 3.01 -17.85 -2.93
CA THR A 59 3.56 -18.82 -1.97
C THR A 59 2.56 -19.06 -0.84
N THR A 60 2.77 -20.08 -0.01
CA THR A 60 1.96 -20.30 1.19
C THR A 60 2.02 -19.10 2.15
N SER A 61 3.15 -18.39 2.19
CA SER A 61 3.33 -17.17 3.00
C SER A 61 2.82 -15.89 2.34
N ALA A 62 2.54 -15.92 1.04
CA ALA A 62 2.00 -14.80 0.28
C ALA A 62 0.99 -15.31 -0.76
N PRO A 63 -0.14 -15.89 -0.30
CA PRO A 63 -1.13 -16.51 -1.17
C PRO A 63 -1.79 -15.49 -2.09
N LYS A 64 -2.59 -15.98 -3.04
CA LYS A 64 -3.42 -15.12 -3.88
C LYS A 64 -4.38 -14.32 -3.01
N ALA A 65 -4.47 -13.02 -3.25
CA ALA A 65 -5.30 -12.11 -2.47
C ALA A 65 -6.23 -11.27 -3.36
N SER A 66 -7.10 -10.50 -2.71
CA SER A 66 -7.77 -9.35 -3.30
C SER A 66 -7.40 -8.14 -2.45
N TYR A 67 -7.10 -7.02 -3.09
CA TYR A 67 -6.68 -5.80 -2.41
C TYR A 67 -7.79 -4.77 -2.48
N GLN A 68 -8.19 -4.21 -1.35
CA GLN A 68 -9.03 -3.01 -1.33
C GLN A 68 -8.14 -1.81 -1.04
N PHE A 69 -8.12 -0.85 -1.97
CA PHE A 69 -7.27 0.33 -1.85
C PHE A 69 -8.08 1.56 -1.48
N PHE A 70 -7.45 2.45 -0.73
CA PHE A 70 -8.05 3.70 -0.31
C PHE A 70 -7.12 4.86 -0.63
N GLU A 71 -7.71 5.97 -1.06
CA GLU A 71 -7.02 7.24 -1.12
C GLU A 71 -7.19 7.95 0.21
N ALA A 72 -6.09 8.41 0.79
CA ALA A 72 -6.07 9.05 2.10
C ALA A 72 -5.27 10.34 2.08
N ILE A 73 -5.66 11.27 2.95
CA ILE A 73 -4.91 12.51 3.23
C ILE A 73 -4.05 12.27 4.46
N VAL A 74 -2.76 12.57 4.33
CA VAL A 74 -1.83 12.47 5.45
C VAL A 74 -2.00 13.66 6.37
N SER A 75 -2.22 13.34 7.65
CA SER A 75 -2.34 14.31 8.72
C SER A 75 -0.98 14.58 9.36
N ARG A 76 -0.18 13.52 9.58
CA ARG A 76 1.19 13.63 10.09
C ARG A 76 2.04 12.42 9.75
N GLU A 77 3.35 12.61 9.88
CA GLU A 77 4.36 11.58 9.76
C GLU A 77 5.12 11.47 11.08
N GLU A 78 5.30 10.26 11.58
CA GLU A 78 6.11 10.02 12.76
C GLU A 78 7.57 9.73 12.39
N ALA A 79 8.46 10.13 13.30
CA ALA A 79 9.90 9.86 13.20
C ALA A 79 10.25 8.41 13.56
N GLN A 80 9.45 7.78 14.42
CA GLN A 80 9.59 6.37 14.81
C GLN A 80 8.27 5.65 14.54
N TRP A 81 8.34 4.47 13.93
CA TRP A 81 7.16 3.68 13.60
C TRP A 81 7.49 2.17 13.61
N PRO A 82 6.48 1.29 13.76
CA PRO A 82 6.68 -0.12 14.06
C PRO A 82 7.63 -0.86 13.11
N GLU A 83 7.48 -0.68 11.79
CA GLU A 83 8.31 -1.37 10.79
C GLU A 83 9.48 -0.55 10.25
N MET A 84 9.90 0.54 10.89
CA MET A 84 10.96 1.42 10.36
C MET A 84 12.30 0.73 10.09
N HIS A 85 12.54 -0.40 10.76
CA HIS A 85 13.73 -1.24 10.58
C HIS A 85 13.62 -2.21 9.39
N LYS A 86 12.40 -2.47 8.89
CA LYS A 86 12.13 -3.33 7.73
C LYS A 86 11.79 -2.53 6.48
N ARG A 87 11.23 -1.33 6.64
CA ARG A 87 10.67 -0.50 5.58
C ARG A 87 11.34 0.86 5.55
N LYS A 88 11.65 1.32 4.34
CA LYS A 88 11.96 2.73 4.08
C LYS A 88 10.72 3.41 3.54
N ARG A 89 10.39 4.59 4.05
CA ARG A 89 9.35 5.49 3.49
C ARG A 89 9.99 6.43 2.47
N GLN A 90 9.27 6.70 1.38
CA GLN A 90 9.63 7.77 0.44
C GLN A 90 8.37 8.44 -0.12
N TRP A 91 8.39 9.79 -0.10
CA TRP A 91 7.45 10.62 -0.85
C TRP A 91 7.90 10.78 -2.29
N VAL A 92 6.96 10.61 -3.20
CA VAL A 92 7.22 10.64 -4.64
C VAL A 92 6.06 11.32 -5.35
N THR A 93 6.36 11.88 -6.52
CA THR A 93 5.33 12.33 -7.46
C THR A 93 4.56 11.15 -8.04
N TYR A 94 3.40 11.43 -8.64
CA TYR A 94 2.61 10.41 -9.35
C TYR A 94 3.46 9.69 -10.42
N ALA A 95 4.18 10.44 -11.27
CA ALA A 95 5.00 9.87 -12.34
C ALA A 95 6.09 8.93 -11.81
N GLN A 96 6.74 9.29 -10.69
CA GLN A 96 7.72 8.43 -10.02
C GLN A 96 7.08 7.17 -9.43
N ALA A 97 5.91 7.30 -8.77
CA ALA A 97 5.17 6.15 -8.25
C ALA A 97 4.74 5.21 -9.39
N ALA A 98 4.19 5.75 -10.48
CA ALA A 98 3.76 4.97 -11.64
C ALA A 98 4.94 4.19 -12.26
N SER A 99 6.10 4.85 -12.40
CA SER A 99 7.32 4.21 -12.90
C SER A 99 7.79 3.08 -11.99
N ALA A 100 7.74 3.27 -10.67
CA ALA A 100 8.16 2.27 -9.69
C ALA A 100 7.21 1.06 -9.64
N LEU A 101 5.92 1.25 -9.97
CA LEU A 101 4.87 0.25 -9.90
C LEU A 101 4.62 -0.50 -11.21
N VAL A 102 5.42 -0.27 -12.26
CA VAL A 102 5.22 -0.88 -13.59
C VAL A 102 5.14 -2.42 -13.55
N ASN A 103 5.87 -3.06 -12.64
CA ASN A 103 5.87 -4.52 -12.46
C ASN A 103 4.86 -5.02 -11.40
N ARG A 104 3.99 -4.12 -10.93
CA ARG A 104 2.94 -4.34 -9.92
C ARG A 104 1.62 -3.78 -10.44
N PRO A 105 1.04 -4.37 -11.51
CA PRO A 105 -0.12 -3.81 -12.20
C PRO A 105 -1.31 -3.58 -11.27
N GLU A 106 -1.49 -4.41 -10.25
CA GLU A 106 -2.52 -4.23 -9.21
C GLU A 106 -2.35 -2.93 -8.41
N LEU A 107 -1.11 -2.54 -8.11
CA LEU A 107 -0.80 -1.30 -7.38
C LEU A 107 -0.83 -0.09 -8.30
N LEU A 108 -0.38 -0.25 -9.54
CA LEU A 108 -0.45 0.78 -10.56
C LEU A 108 -1.90 1.13 -10.89
N GLU A 109 -2.79 0.13 -10.97
CA GLU A 109 -4.22 0.33 -11.14
C GLU A 109 -4.82 1.13 -9.97
N ALA A 110 -4.45 0.81 -8.73
CA ALA A 110 -4.87 1.59 -7.57
C ALA A 110 -4.43 3.06 -7.67
N LEU A 111 -3.16 3.28 -8.04
CA LEU A 111 -2.62 4.63 -8.27
C LEU A 111 -3.42 5.37 -9.37
N ASN A 112 -3.77 4.69 -10.46
CA ASN A 112 -4.51 5.26 -11.59
C ASN A 112 -5.95 5.65 -11.24
N ARG A 113 -6.58 4.96 -10.29
CA ARG A 113 -7.93 5.28 -9.77
C ARG A 113 -7.93 6.45 -8.78
N SER A 114 -6.79 6.77 -8.19
CA SER A 114 -6.68 7.90 -7.26
C SER A 114 -6.89 9.24 -7.97
N SER A 115 -7.24 10.27 -7.20
CA SER A 115 -7.35 11.64 -7.73
C SER A 115 -6.01 12.37 -7.91
N LEU A 116 -4.89 11.69 -7.65
CA LEU A 116 -3.56 12.31 -7.70
C LEU A 116 -3.26 12.83 -9.11
N ARG A 117 -2.65 14.02 -9.16
CA ARG A 117 -2.32 14.68 -10.43
C ARG A 117 -1.19 13.93 -11.13
N ARG A 118 -1.42 13.61 -12.41
CA ARG A 118 -0.48 12.90 -13.27
C ARG A 118 0.62 13.79 -13.80
#